data_AF-A0A3D9MQ24-F1
#
_entry.id   AF-A0A3D9MQ24-F1
#
_cell.length_a   1.000
_cell.length_b   1.000
_cell.length_c   1.000
_cell.angle_alpha   90.00
_cell.angle_beta   90.00
_cell.angle_gamma   90.00
#
_symmetry.space_group_name_H-M   'P 1'
#
loop_
_entity.id
_entity.type
_entity.pdbx_description
1 polymer ?
#
loop_
_entity_poly.entity_id
_entity_poly.type
_entity_poly.pdbx_seq_one_letter_code
_entity_poly.pdbx_strand_id
1 'polypeptide(L)'
;MKPIRYTIVPKQPAAHLFEVTVTVADPDPAGQRFMLPVWIPGSYMVREFARNIVTLRAVNEAGRKVRVEKTDKHTWQAAPVKGALTLRYEVYAWDLSVRAAHLDDTTGFFNGTSVFLSPLGHEEAQCVVDIQKPEGAAYRNWRVATALPEVRGTKRYGFGEYRAQNYDELIDHPVTLGEFALATFKAHGVPHDIVIAGRVIGLDMARLSADLKRICEAQIALFEPKSKKAPVDRYVFMTQAVTDGYGGLEHRASTALICNRGDLPVEGREALTEGYRTYLGLCSHEYFHTWNVKRIKPAVFAPYDLSVENYTSLLWLFEGFTSYYDDLILVRSGLISQDDYFGMLGKVIGGVQRGSGRLKQTVAESSFDAWVKYYRQDENAPNAIVSYYTKGSLVALAFDLTIRAQTNNRKSLDDVMRLLWQRFGRDFYRGKPVGVDEGEIEALFAEATGAKLAELFAEAVHGTRDLPLDTLLAPFGVDIAPELDKNGKPTLGARVRGGADCTLAAVHDDSAAQKAGLSAGDVLIALDGLRVTGSNLDGLLARYQPGAKVEVHAFRRDELRTTQVKLDGPEVARYKLTASDKRPAARKARERWLAS
;
A
#
# COMPACT_ATOMS: atom_id res chain seq x y z
N MET A 1 -15.33 -0.29 31.45
CA MET A 1 -13.93 -0.03 31.82
C MET A 1 -13.70 1.46 31.88
N LYS A 2 -12.81 1.96 32.75
CA LYS A 2 -12.45 3.39 32.73
C LYS A 2 -11.65 3.72 31.46
N PRO A 3 -11.75 4.92 30.90
CA PRO A 3 -10.98 5.28 29.72
C PRO A 3 -9.47 5.26 29.97
N ILE A 4 -8.70 4.76 29.00
CA ILE A 4 -7.25 4.89 28.98
C ILE A 4 -6.89 6.29 28.45
N ARG A 5 -6.01 6.99 29.17
CA ARG A 5 -5.60 8.35 28.82
C ARG A 5 -4.17 8.37 28.32
N TYR A 6 -3.99 8.87 27.11
CA TYR A 6 -2.70 9.12 26.50
C TYR A 6 -2.44 10.63 26.39
N THR A 7 -1.17 11.02 26.49
CA THR A 7 -0.70 12.34 26.05
C THR A 7 0.49 12.13 25.14
N ILE A 8 0.59 12.88 24.05
CA ILE A 8 1.76 12.90 23.18
C ILE A 8 2.16 14.34 22.86
N VAL A 9 3.46 14.61 23.00
CA VAL A 9 4.06 15.91 22.68
C VAL A 9 5.31 15.71 21.83
N PRO A 10 5.51 16.47 20.73
CA PRO A 10 6.80 16.50 20.04
C PRO A 10 7.80 17.26 20.93
N LYS A 11 8.38 16.56 21.90
CA LYS A 11 9.19 17.14 22.99
C LYS A 11 10.43 17.85 22.48
N GLN A 12 11.13 17.24 21.52
CA GLN A 12 12.33 17.81 20.91
C GLN A 12 12.33 17.51 19.41
N PRO A 13 11.70 18.36 18.57
CA PRO A 13 11.59 18.10 17.14
C PRO A 13 12.95 17.95 16.44
N ALA A 14 13.94 18.78 16.80
CA ALA A 14 15.30 18.71 16.27
C ALA A 14 16.10 17.45 16.72
N ALA A 15 15.64 16.76 17.76
CA ALA A 15 16.20 15.48 18.20
C ALA A 15 15.32 14.28 17.81
N HIS A 16 14.22 14.53 17.09
CA HIS A 16 13.28 13.52 16.61
C HIS A 16 12.62 12.74 17.76
N LEU A 17 12.36 13.40 18.89
CA LEU A 17 11.80 12.76 20.09
C LEU A 17 10.37 13.23 20.37
N PHE A 18 9.44 12.28 20.39
CA PHE A 18 8.16 12.44 21.07
C PHE A 18 8.31 12.03 22.53
N GLU A 19 7.59 12.68 23.44
CA GLU A 19 7.30 12.15 24.77
C GLU A 19 5.83 11.74 24.84
N VAL A 20 5.59 10.55 25.40
CA VAL A 20 4.28 9.95 25.51
C VAL A 20 4.02 9.57 26.95
N THR A 21 2.77 9.74 27.40
CA THR A 21 2.26 9.15 28.63
C THR A 21 1.08 8.23 28.34
N VAL A 22 0.93 7.18 29.15
CA VAL A 22 -0.30 6.37 29.21
C VAL A 22 -0.69 6.20 30.67
N THR A 23 -1.94 6.47 31.00
CA THR A 23 -2.50 6.34 32.35
C THR A 23 -3.62 5.32 32.36
N VAL A 24 -3.48 4.33 33.24
CA VAL A 24 -4.47 3.30 33.56
C VAL A 24 -5.03 3.61 34.94
N ALA A 25 -6.31 3.94 35.03
CA ALA A 25 -6.93 4.37 36.28
C ALA A 25 -7.17 3.22 37.27
N ASP A 26 -7.32 2.00 36.74
CA ASP A 26 -7.61 0.76 37.44
C ASP A 26 -6.71 -0.37 36.90
N PRO A 27 -5.37 -0.29 37.13
CA PRO A 27 -4.43 -1.29 36.62
C PRO A 27 -4.65 -2.67 37.25
N ASP A 28 -4.16 -3.72 36.58
CA ASP A 28 -4.20 -5.09 37.11
C ASP A 28 -3.60 -5.16 38.53
N PRO A 29 -4.33 -5.71 39.53
CA PRO A 29 -3.86 -5.80 40.92
C PRO A 29 -2.61 -6.67 41.10
N ALA A 30 -2.32 -7.59 40.18
CA ALA A 30 -1.09 -8.38 40.14
C ALA A 30 0.07 -7.65 39.43
N GLY A 31 -0.18 -6.46 38.89
CA GLY A 31 0.77 -5.64 38.15
C GLY A 31 0.41 -5.54 36.67
N GLN A 32 0.39 -4.31 36.14
CA GLN A 32 -0.06 -4.06 34.77
C GLN A 32 1.01 -4.38 33.73
N ARG A 33 0.62 -5.13 32.69
CA ARG A 33 1.44 -5.34 31.49
C ARG A 33 1.11 -4.31 30.41
N PHE A 34 2.13 -3.92 29.66
CA PHE A 34 2.03 -3.04 28.51
C PHE A 34 2.73 -3.65 27.30
N MET A 35 2.16 -3.51 26.12
CA MET A 35 2.69 -4.04 24.88
C MET A 35 2.73 -2.95 23.80
N LEU A 36 3.79 -2.90 22.99
CA LEU A 36 3.77 -2.16 21.73
C LEU A 36 3.62 -3.16 20.56
N PRO A 37 2.76 -2.89 19.57
CA PRO A 37 2.66 -3.72 18.36
C PRO A 37 4.01 -4.01 17.71
N VAL A 38 4.21 -5.22 17.18
CA VAL A 38 5.45 -5.55 16.44
C VAL A 38 5.33 -5.27 14.94
N TRP A 39 4.11 -5.03 14.45
CA TRP A 39 3.76 -4.68 13.07
C TRP A 39 2.52 -3.78 13.04
N ILE A 40 2.13 -3.28 11.87
CA ILE A 40 0.99 -2.38 11.68
C ILE A 40 0.02 -2.98 10.63
N PRO A 41 -1.30 -3.03 10.90
CA PRO A 41 -2.29 -3.42 9.90
C PRO A 41 -2.09 -2.70 8.56
N GLY A 42 -2.16 -3.43 7.44
CA GLY A 42 -1.86 -2.94 6.09
C GLY A 42 -0.38 -3.07 5.67
N SER A 43 0.53 -3.37 6.60
CA SER A 43 1.94 -3.65 6.30
C SER A 43 2.38 -4.98 6.93
N TYR A 44 2.28 -6.06 6.16
CA TYR A 44 2.50 -7.45 6.61
C TYR A 44 3.99 -7.79 6.80
N MET A 45 4.65 -7.09 7.72
CA MET A 45 6.05 -7.26 8.09
C MET A 45 6.25 -6.92 9.57
N VAL A 46 6.92 -7.81 10.32
CA VAL A 46 7.40 -7.50 11.66
C VAL A 46 8.50 -6.43 11.60
N ARG A 47 8.26 -5.29 12.25
CA ARG A 47 9.11 -4.08 12.26
C ARG A 47 9.74 -3.77 13.62
N GLU A 48 9.20 -4.36 14.70
CA GLU A 48 9.73 -4.24 16.06
C GLU A 48 9.82 -2.78 16.53
N PHE A 49 8.70 -2.03 16.47
CA PHE A 49 8.64 -0.60 16.80
C PHE A 49 9.20 -0.27 18.19
N ALA A 50 9.17 -1.22 19.13
CA ALA A 50 9.71 -1.10 20.49
C ALA A 50 11.20 -0.73 20.54
N ARG A 51 11.97 -0.95 19.46
CA ARG A 51 13.37 -0.50 19.35
C ARG A 51 13.53 1.03 19.44
N ASN A 52 12.45 1.78 19.15
CA ASN A 52 12.43 3.23 19.17
C ASN A 52 12.08 3.83 20.53
N ILE A 53 11.72 3.01 21.53
CA ILE A 53 11.49 3.47 22.91
C ILE A 53 12.85 3.77 23.55
N VAL A 54 13.13 5.05 23.82
CA VAL A 54 14.43 5.52 24.31
C VAL A 54 14.50 5.46 25.84
N THR A 55 13.49 5.99 26.50
CA THR A 55 13.36 5.96 27.97
C THR A 55 11.97 5.49 28.34
N LEU A 56 11.83 4.79 29.47
CA LEU A 56 10.53 4.40 30.01
C LEU A 56 10.59 4.40 31.54
N ARG A 57 9.61 5.05 32.17
CA ARG A 57 9.43 5.06 33.63
C ARG A 57 7.96 5.01 33.99
N ALA A 58 7.64 4.50 35.16
CA ALA A 58 6.28 4.50 35.70
C ALA A 58 6.20 5.21 37.05
N VAL A 59 5.05 5.82 37.31
CA VAL A 59 4.69 6.45 38.59
C VAL A 59 3.28 6.04 38.99
N ASN A 60 3.04 5.96 40.29
CA ASN A 60 1.68 5.80 40.83
C ASN A 60 0.98 7.15 40.99
N GLU A 61 -0.28 7.12 41.44
CA GLU A 61 -1.10 8.31 41.70
C GLU A 61 -0.47 9.33 42.66
N ALA A 62 0.36 8.87 43.60
CA ALA A 62 1.10 9.73 44.53
C ALA A 62 2.43 10.28 43.95
N GLY A 63 2.71 10.05 42.66
CA GLY A 63 3.93 10.47 41.97
C GLY A 63 5.18 9.65 42.33
N ARG A 64 5.03 8.54 43.06
CA ARG A 64 6.14 7.68 43.47
C ARG A 64 6.53 6.74 42.33
N LYS A 65 7.83 6.52 42.13
CA LYS A 65 8.35 5.62 41.10
C LYS A 65 7.82 4.19 41.32
N VAL A 66 7.45 3.55 40.21
CA VAL A 66 7.02 2.15 40.16
C VAL A 66 8.05 1.38 39.34
N ARG A 67 8.46 0.20 39.83
CA ARG A 67 9.39 -0.68 39.11
C ARG A 67 8.72 -1.18 37.83
N VAL A 68 9.44 -1.10 36.72
CA VAL A 68 9.01 -1.64 35.42
C VAL A 68 10.13 -2.50 34.85
N GLU A 69 9.78 -3.67 34.32
CA GLU A 69 10.70 -4.60 33.69
C GLU A 69 10.27 -4.86 32.26
N LYS A 70 11.22 -4.86 31.33
CA LYS A 70 10.99 -5.35 29.98
C LYS A 70 11.08 -6.88 30.00
N THR A 71 10.05 -7.56 29.51
CA THR A 71 9.89 -9.03 29.63
C THR A 71 10.22 -9.76 28.33
N ASP A 72 10.04 -9.09 27.18
CA ASP A 72 10.43 -9.57 25.86
C ASP A 72 10.79 -8.37 24.95
N LYS A 73 10.87 -8.55 23.63
CA LYS A 73 11.25 -7.47 22.70
C LYS A 73 10.31 -6.27 22.70
N HIS A 74 9.04 -6.42 23.09
CA HIS A 74 7.98 -5.43 22.94
C HIS A 74 6.96 -5.37 24.11
N THR A 75 7.22 -6.05 25.22
CA THR A 75 6.36 -6.07 26.42
C THR A 75 7.07 -5.60 27.69
N TRP A 76 6.34 -4.89 28.55
CA TRP A 76 6.79 -4.41 29.86
C TRP A 76 5.81 -4.81 30.97
N GLN A 77 6.33 -5.12 32.15
CA GLN A 77 5.59 -5.44 33.37
C GLN A 77 5.84 -4.35 34.41
N ALA A 78 4.79 -3.63 34.83
CA ALA A 78 4.84 -2.73 35.97
C ALA A 78 4.49 -3.48 37.27
N ALA A 79 5.14 -3.13 38.37
CA ALA A 79 4.82 -3.68 39.69
C ALA A 79 3.39 -3.28 40.15
N PRO A 80 2.74 -4.07 41.01
CA PRO A 80 1.43 -3.75 41.59
C PRO A 80 1.40 -2.38 42.26
N VAL A 81 0.30 -1.64 42.04
CA VAL A 81 0.03 -0.36 42.72
C VAL A 81 -1.42 -0.28 43.19
N LYS A 82 -1.67 0.57 44.19
CA LYS A 82 -3.03 1.03 44.50
C LYS A 82 -3.28 2.35 43.77
N GLY A 83 -4.46 2.48 43.17
CA GLY A 83 -4.84 3.67 42.41
C GLY A 83 -4.25 3.67 41.00
N ALA A 84 -4.23 4.86 40.38
CA ALA A 84 -3.80 5.00 38.99
C ALA A 84 -2.30 4.72 38.79
N LEU A 85 -1.97 4.16 37.62
CA LEU A 85 -0.62 3.94 37.13
C LEU A 85 -0.40 4.77 35.86
N THR A 86 0.70 5.53 35.82
CA THR A 86 1.10 6.28 34.62
C THR A 86 2.49 5.87 34.17
N LEU A 87 2.61 5.43 32.92
CA LEU A 87 3.89 5.30 32.22
C LEU A 87 4.20 6.60 31.49
N ARG A 88 5.50 6.96 31.45
CA ARG A 88 6.05 8.06 30.66
C ARG A 88 7.30 7.59 29.94
N TYR A 89 7.35 7.81 28.64
CA TYR A 89 8.41 7.31 27.78
C TYR A 89 8.68 8.25 26.60
N GLU A 90 9.85 8.09 26.00
CA GLU A 90 10.26 8.83 24.81
C GLU A 90 10.35 7.89 23.61
N VAL A 91 9.91 8.35 22.44
CA VAL A 91 9.94 7.62 21.18
C VAL A 91 10.80 8.37 20.18
N TYR A 92 11.83 7.72 19.65
CA TYR A 92 12.63 8.22 18.53
C TYR A 92 11.91 8.01 17.21
N ALA A 93 11.73 9.07 16.43
CA ALA A 93 10.88 9.10 15.24
C ALA A 93 11.65 9.67 14.04
N TRP A 94 12.45 8.82 13.38
CA TRP A 94 13.25 9.18 12.21
C TRP A 94 13.05 8.21 11.03
N ASP A 95 11.82 7.73 10.87
CA ASP A 95 11.40 6.89 9.74
C ASP A 95 10.41 7.69 8.89
N LEU A 96 10.91 8.30 7.81
CA LEU A 96 10.10 9.03 6.84
C LEU A 96 9.34 8.06 5.92
N SER A 97 8.39 7.32 6.49
CA SER A 97 7.44 6.47 5.77
C SER A 97 6.05 6.52 6.38
N VAL A 98 5.08 6.01 5.65
CA VAL A 98 3.66 5.97 6.07
C VAL A 98 3.36 4.95 7.18
N ARG A 99 4.36 4.19 7.66
CA ARG A 99 4.17 2.97 8.47
C ARG A 99 4.58 3.11 9.94
N ALA A 100 5.40 4.11 10.25
CA ALA A 100 6.04 4.25 11.57
C ALA A 100 5.79 5.66 12.15
N ALA A 101 6.85 6.35 12.54
CA ALA A 101 6.81 7.72 13.02
C ALA A 101 8.03 8.52 12.53
N HIS A 102 7.79 9.80 12.23
CA HIS A 102 8.78 10.79 11.81
C HIS A 102 8.58 12.09 12.59
N LEU A 103 9.65 12.79 12.94
CA LEU A 103 9.58 14.11 13.54
C LEU A 103 10.85 14.91 13.23
N ASP A 104 10.70 16.08 12.61
CA ASP A 104 11.73 17.12 12.52
C ASP A 104 11.15 18.49 12.87
N ASP A 105 11.93 19.54 12.65
CA ASP A 105 11.55 20.94 12.85
C ASP A 105 10.52 21.47 11.83
N THR A 106 10.14 20.68 10.82
CA THR A 106 9.16 21.05 9.79
C THR A 106 7.85 20.27 9.88
N THR A 107 7.90 19.00 10.26
CA THR A 107 6.75 18.11 10.31
C THR A 107 6.89 17.02 11.36
N GLY A 108 5.76 16.58 11.91
CA GLY A 108 5.64 15.34 12.64
C GLY A 108 4.65 14.40 11.96
N PHE A 109 4.89 13.11 12.03
CA PHE A 109 3.97 12.06 11.60
C PHE A 109 4.08 10.89 12.57
N PHE A 110 2.95 10.29 12.94
CA PHE A 110 2.99 9.01 13.67
C PHE A 110 1.77 8.16 13.39
N ASN A 111 2.01 6.85 13.35
CA ASN A 111 1.00 5.83 13.58
C ASN A 111 0.95 5.46 15.06
N GLY A 112 -0.25 5.21 15.59
CA GLY A 112 -0.42 4.84 16.99
C GLY A 112 0.32 3.56 17.39
N THR A 113 0.49 2.61 16.46
CA THR A 113 1.28 1.38 16.65
C THR A 113 2.75 1.63 17.01
N SER A 114 3.29 2.80 16.66
CA SER A 114 4.68 3.17 16.94
C SER A 114 4.85 3.95 18.25
N VAL A 115 3.77 4.54 18.78
CA VAL A 115 3.87 5.52 19.87
C VAL A 115 2.99 5.21 21.09
N PHE A 116 1.94 4.41 20.97
CA PHE A 116 1.01 4.14 22.08
C PHE A 116 1.16 2.70 22.59
N LEU A 117 1.72 2.54 23.78
CA LEU A 117 1.70 1.25 24.49
C LEU A 117 0.27 0.84 24.88
N SER A 118 -0.15 -0.36 24.47
CA SER A 118 -1.42 -0.97 24.90
C SER A 118 -1.32 -1.51 26.33
N PRO A 119 -2.16 -1.08 27.28
CA PRO A 119 -2.33 -1.76 28.55
C PRO A 119 -3.11 -3.07 28.35
N LEU A 120 -2.42 -4.21 28.51
CA LEU A 120 -3.03 -5.53 28.29
C LEU A 120 -4.19 -5.78 29.25
N GLY A 121 -5.32 -6.29 28.75
CA GLY A 121 -6.57 -6.46 29.49
C GLY A 121 -7.50 -5.24 29.47
N HIS A 122 -7.07 -4.13 28.89
CA HIS A 122 -7.85 -2.89 28.74
C HIS A 122 -8.00 -2.47 27.27
N GLU A 123 -7.78 -3.37 26.32
CA GLU A 123 -7.79 -3.08 24.88
C GLU A 123 -9.14 -2.53 24.40
N GLU A 124 -10.24 -3.00 24.97
CA GLU A 124 -11.62 -2.56 24.68
C GLU A 124 -12.04 -1.28 25.41
N ALA A 125 -11.19 -0.71 26.24
CA ALA A 125 -11.49 0.53 26.94
C ALA A 125 -11.38 1.74 25.99
N GLN A 126 -12.30 2.70 26.13
CA GLN A 126 -12.22 3.97 25.41
C GLN A 126 -10.85 4.63 25.60
N CYS A 127 -10.25 5.08 24.52
CA CYS A 127 -9.00 5.81 24.54
C CYS A 127 -9.26 7.32 24.38
N VAL A 128 -8.61 8.14 25.21
CA VAL A 128 -8.56 9.60 25.04
C VAL A 128 -7.10 9.98 24.88
N VAL A 129 -6.77 10.72 23.82
CA VAL A 129 -5.41 11.18 23.53
C VAL A 129 -5.36 12.70 23.49
N ASP A 130 -4.55 13.29 24.36
CA ASP A 130 -4.20 14.71 24.32
C ASP A 130 -2.96 14.91 23.43
N ILE A 131 -3.16 15.49 22.25
CA ILE A 131 -2.10 15.81 21.31
C ILE A 131 -1.67 17.26 21.57
N GLN A 132 -0.46 17.43 22.11
CA GLN A 132 0.06 18.72 22.54
C GLN A 132 0.97 19.37 21.50
N LYS A 133 0.97 20.71 21.48
CA LYS A 133 1.82 21.51 20.61
C LYS A 133 3.28 21.46 21.11
N PRO A 134 4.28 21.32 20.23
CA PRO A 134 5.67 21.46 20.62
C PRO A 134 5.99 22.88 21.13
N GLU A 135 6.90 22.98 22.08
CA GLU A 135 7.35 24.26 22.61
C GLU A 135 8.22 25.03 21.60
N GLY A 136 8.05 26.35 21.52
CA GLY A 136 8.88 27.23 20.71
C GLY A 136 8.13 28.02 19.64
N ALA A 137 8.61 29.23 19.35
CA ALA A 137 7.96 30.16 18.43
C ALA A 137 7.92 29.69 16.97
N ALA A 138 8.84 28.78 16.59
CA ALA A 138 8.89 28.17 15.26
C ALA A 138 7.65 27.33 14.95
N TYR A 139 7.04 26.71 15.96
CA TYR A 139 5.92 25.79 15.79
C TYR A 139 4.55 26.41 16.07
N ARG A 140 4.49 27.75 16.23
CA ARG A 140 3.25 28.45 16.59
C ARG A 140 2.11 28.20 15.59
N ASN A 141 2.45 27.98 14.32
CA ASN A 141 1.51 27.76 13.22
C ASN A 141 1.22 26.28 12.96
N TRP A 142 1.87 25.36 13.69
CA TRP A 142 1.59 23.94 13.52
C TRP A 142 0.13 23.63 13.81
N ARG A 143 -0.37 22.64 13.09
CA ARG A 143 -1.74 22.10 13.14
C ARG A 143 -1.69 20.58 13.24
N VAL A 144 -2.83 19.96 13.51
CA VAL A 144 -2.99 18.50 13.66
C VAL A 144 -3.94 17.97 12.59
N ALA A 145 -3.48 17.14 11.67
CA ALA A 145 -4.33 16.42 10.74
C ALA A 145 -4.49 14.97 11.18
N THR A 146 -5.73 14.52 11.36
CA THR A 146 -6.09 13.13 11.69
C THR A 146 -7.57 12.90 11.40
N ALA A 147 -7.98 11.64 11.30
CA ALA A 147 -9.38 11.23 11.26
C ALA A 147 -10.00 10.99 12.66
N LEU A 148 -9.21 11.01 13.75
CA LEU A 148 -9.72 10.86 15.10
C LEU A 148 -10.85 11.87 15.41
N PRO A 149 -11.95 11.41 16.04
CA PRO A 149 -12.96 12.30 16.58
C PRO A 149 -12.42 13.25 17.65
N GLU A 150 -12.70 14.55 17.50
CA GLU A 150 -12.38 15.56 18.51
C GLU A 150 -13.23 15.38 19.78
N VAL A 151 -12.63 15.62 20.94
CA VAL A 151 -13.36 15.84 22.19
C VAL A 151 -13.87 17.28 22.24
N ARG A 152 -14.98 17.52 22.94
CA ARG A 152 -15.60 18.84 23.06
C ARG A 152 -14.59 19.86 23.60
N GLY A 153 -14.33 20.91 22.82
CA GLY A 153 -13.35 21.96 23.14
C GLY A 153 -12.13 21.95 22.19
N THR A 154 -11.82 20.82 21.58
CA THR A 154 -10.78 20.71 20.55
C THR A 154 -11.33 21.19 19.20
N LYS A 155 -10.62 22.11 18.56
CA LYS A 155 -10.98 22.57 17.20
C LYS A 155 -10.47 21.56 16.17
N ARG A 156 -11.23 21.37 15.09
CA ARG A 156 -10.75 20.65 13.90
C ARG A 156 -9.43 21.25 13.44
N TYR A 157 -8.45 20.40 13.18
CA TYR A 157 -7.06 20.78 12.86
C TYR A 157 -6.24 21.47 13.97
N GLY A 158 -6.74 21.49 15.21
CA GLY A 158 -6.06 22.08 16.36
C GLY A 158 -5.42 21.04 17.28
N PHE A 159 -4.52 21.47 18.15
CA PHE A 159 -4.05 20.66 19.27
C PHE A 159 -5.13 20.53 20.35
N GLY A 160 -5.10 19.43 21.10
CA GLY A 160 -6.05 19.14 22.19
C GLY A 160 -6.41 17.66 22.28
N GLU A 161 -7.54 17.39 22.92
CA GLU A 161 -8.03 16.03 23.18
C GLU A 161 -8.84 15.45 22.01
N TYR A 162 -8.55 14.19 21.70
CA TYR A 162 -9.23 13.34 20.74
C TYR A 162 -9.64 12.01 21.40
N ARG A 163 -10.55 11.26 20.79
CA ARG A 163 -11.02 9.98 21.34
C ARG A 163 -11.11 8.87 20.30
N ALA A 164 -10.93 7.64 20.77
CA ALA A 164 -11.17 6.39 20.06
C ALA A 164 -11.97 5.45 20.99
N GLN A 165 -12.79 4.56 20.43
CA GLN A 165 -13.63 3.63 21.17
C GLN A 165 -12.83 2.55 21.89
N ASN A 166 -11.69 2.15 21.33
CA ASN A 166 -10.79 1.14 21.86
C ASN A 166 -9.37 1.31 21.29
N TYR A 167 -8.44 0.45 21.70
CA TYR A 167 -7.05 0.52 21.25
C TYR A 167 -6.91 0.26 19.74
N ASP A 168 -7.69 -0.68 19.17
CA ASP A 168 -7.71 -0.95 17.72
C ASP A 168 -8.11 0.29 16.90
N GLU A 169 -9.09 1.07 17.36
CA GLU A 169 -9.42 2.35 16.74
C GLU A 169 -8.33 3.39 16.91
N LEU A 170 -7.72 3.49 18.10
CA LEU A 170 -6.68 4.48 18.37
C LEU A 170 -5.49 4.34 17.41
N ILE A 171 -5.03 3.10 17.18
CA ILE A 171 -3.85 2.85 16.34
C ILE A 171 -4.14 2.91 14.83
N ASP A 172 -5.42 2.96 14.44
CA ASP A 172 -5.87 3.02 13.06
C ASP A 172 -6.21 4.46 12.61
N HIS A 173 -5.70 5.45 13.33
CA HIS A 173 -5.77 6.84 12.95
C HIS A 173 -4.38 7.50 13.03
N PRO A 174 -3.65 7.58 11.91
CA PRO A 174 -2.41 8.32 11.87
C PRO A 174 -2.64 9.82 12.12
N VAL A 175 -1.56 10.49 12.49
CA VAL A 175 -1.55 11.93 12.78
C VAL A 175 -0.40 12.59 12.03
N THR A 176 -0.70 13.64 11.27
CA THR A 176 0.28 14.57 10.70
C THR A 176 0.26 15.87 11.48
N LEU A 177 1.44 16.34 11.88
CA LEU A 177 1.69 17.59 12.60
C LEU A 177 2.53 18.51 11.72
N GLY A 178 2.26 19.81 11.78
CA GLY A 178 3.08 20.80 11.09
C GLY A 178 2.27 21.86 10.37
N GLU A 179 2.94 22.53 9.44
CA GLU A 179 2.30 23.37 8.44
C GLU A 179 2.05 22.54 7.18
N PHE A 180 0.83 22.58 6.67
CA PHE A 180 0.40 21.80 5.51
C PHE A 180 -0.64 22.56 4.69
N ALA A 181 -0.73 22.31 3.40
CA ALA A 181 -1.86 22.75 2.59
C ALA A 181 -3.10 21.93 2.97
N LEU A 182 -4.27 22.58 2.96
CA LEU A 182 -5.54 21.97 3.34
C LEU A 182 -6.64 22.39 2.35
N ALA A 183 -7.36 21.41 1.82
CA ALA A 183 -8.62 21.64 1.10
C ALA A 183 -9.68 20.62 1.52
N THR A 184 -10.93 20.96 1.29
CA THR A 184 -12.07 20.07 1.57
C THR A 184 -12.98 20.02 0.35
N PHE A 185 -13.42 18.82 -0.01
CA PHE A 185 -14.50 18.60 -0.97
C PHE A 185 -15.58 17.69 -0.35
N LYS A 186 -16.70 17.53 -1.05
CA LYS A 186 -17.75 16.57 -0.66
C LYS A 186 -17.97 15.57 -1.78
N ALA A 187 -17.97 14.28 -1.44
CA ALA A 187 -18.35 13.18 -2.33
C ALA A 187 -19.64 12.55 -1.79
N HIS A 188 -20.73 12.61 -2.57
CA HIS A 188 -22.09 12.22 -2.13
C HIS A 188 -22.48 12.76 -0.74
N GLY A 189 -22.11 14.01 -0.47
CA GLY A 189 -22.44 14.72 0.78
C GLY A 189 -21.46 14.51 1.94
N VAL A 190 -20.55 13.54 1.86
CA VAL A 190 -19.56 13.26 2.91
C VAL A 190 -18.32 14.14 2.74
N PRO A 191 -17.89 14.87 3.78
CA PRO A 191 -16.68 15.69 3.73
C PRO A 191 -15.42 14.84 3.57
N HIS A 192 -14.58 15.23 2.62
CA HIS A 192 -13.26 14.65 2.38
C HIS A 192 -12.24 15.77 2.44
N ASP A 193 -11.20 15.56 3.23
CA ASP A 193 -10.14 16.52 3.45
C ASP A 193 -8.84 16.05 2.77
N ILE A 194 -8.10 16.99 2.19
CA ILE A 194 -6.80 16.76 1.57
C ILE A 194 -5.77 17.57 2.35
N VAL A 195 -4.79 16.87 2.90
CA VAL A 195 -3.68 17.43 3.66
C VAL A 195 -2.40 17.14 2.90
N ILE A 196 -1.70 18.19 2.44
CA ILE A 196 -0.39 18.06 1.78
C ILE A 196 0.67 18.70 2.68
N ALA A 197 1.44 17.86 3.36
CA ALA A 197 2.63 18.25 4.11
C ALA A 197 3.88 18.21 3.20
N GLY A 198 4.86 19.07 3.50
CA GLY A 198 6.01 19.29 2.63
C GLY A 198 5.78 20.38 1.57
N ARG A 199 6.87 20.95 1.06
CA ARG A 199 6.82 22.11 0.17
C ARG A 199 6.60 21.70 -1.28
N VAL A 200 5.50 22.19 -1.86
CA VAL A 200 5.16 22.04 -3.29
C VAL A 200 4.89 23.43 -3.87
N ILE A 201 5.62 23.81 -4.92
CA ILE A 201 5.51 25.14 -5.53
C ILE A 201 4.34 25.15 -6.51
N GLY A 202 3.41 26.11 -6.34
CA GLY A 202 2.27 26.28 -7.24
C GLY A 202 1.26 25.12 -7.19
N LEU A 203 1.13 24.42 -6.05
CA LEU A 203 0.23 23.28 -5.88
C LEU A 203 -1.23 23.63 -6.21
N ASP A 204 -1.83 22.93 -7.17
CA ASP A 204 -3.22 23.13 -7.56
C ASP A 204 -4.17 22.27 -6.71
N MET A 205 -4.53 22.78 -5.53
CA MET A 205 -5.46 22.11 -4.63
C MET A 205 -6.89 22.02 -5.18
N ALA A 206 -7.28 22.94 -6.09
CA ALA A 206 -8.62 22.96 -6.66
C ALA A 206 -8.80 21.81 -7.66
N ARG A 207 -7.83 21.64 -8.58
CA ARG A 207 -7.78 20.50 -9.50
C ARG A 207 -7.71 19.18 -8.72
N LEU A 208 -6.81 19.09 -7.75
CA LEU A 208 -6.68 17.87 -6.94
C LEU A 208 -8.00 17.51 -6.23
N SER A 209 -8.69 18.50 -5.66
CA SER A 209 -10.00 18.29 -5.02
C SER A 209 -11.06 17.81 -6.01
N ALA A 210 -11.10 18.38 -7.22
CA ALA A 210 -12.05 17.99 -8.25
C ALA A 210 -11.81 16.54 -8.74
N ASP A 211 -10.55 16.17 -8.94
CA ASP A 211 -10.18 14.83 -9.42
C ASP A 211 -10.45 13.76 -8.34
N LEU A 212 -10.02 14.00 -7.09
CA LEU A 212 -10.29 13.08 -5.98
C LEU A 212 -11.79 12.92 -5.69
N LYS A 213 -12.58 13.99 -5.88
CA LYS A 213 -14.04 13.91 -5.76
C LYS A 213 -14.62 12.88 -6.73
N ARG A 214 -14.18 12.88 -8.00
CA ARG A 214 -14.68 11.95 -9.02
C ARG A 214 -14.35 10.50 -8.66
N ILE A 215 -13.15 10.25 -8.15
CA ILE A 215 -12.72 8.92 -7.66
C ILE A 215 -13.61 8.47 -6.50
N CYS A 216 -13.75 9.32 -5.48
CA CYS A 216 -14.51 8.98 -4.28
C CYS A 216 -15.99 8.72 -4.61
N GLU A 217 -16.61 9.55 -5.45
CA GLU A 217 -18.00 9.39 -5.86
C GLU A 217 -18.23 8.11 -6.67
N ALA A 218 -17.27 7.70 -7.51
CA ALA A 218 -17.33 6.45 -8.26
C ALA A 218 -17.23 5.23 -7.34
N GLN A 219 -16.31 5.23 -6.37
CA GLN A 219 -16.17 4.10 -5.44
C GLN A 219 -17.35 3.98 -4.47
N ILE A 220 -17.88 5.10 -3.94
CA ILE A 220 -19.11 5.07 -3.14
C ILE A 220 -20.27 4.49 -3.95
N ALA A 221 -20.43 4.89 -5.21
CA ALA A 221 -21.48 4.36 -6.08
C ALA A 221 -21.25 2.89 -6.46
N LEU A 222 -20.01 2.41 -6.52
CA LEU A 222 -19.70 1.00 -6.73
C LEU A 222 -20.29 0.13 -5.62
N PHE A 223 -20.01 0.46 -4.36
CA PHE A 223 -20.44 -0.34 -3.21
C PHE A 223 -21.90 -0.10 -2.80
N GLU A 224 -22.40 1.13 -2.99
CA GLU A 224 -23.74 1.56 -2.60
C GLU A 224 -24.48 2.24 -3.77
N PRO A 225 -24.76 1.54 -4.88
CA PRO A 225 -25.26 2.15 -6.12
C PRO A 225 -26.62 2.85 -5.99
N LYS A 226 -27.44 2.42 -5.03
CA LYS A 226 -28.75 3.02 -4.75
C LYS A 226 -28.68 4.14 -3.71
N SER A 227 -28.04 3.87 -2.58
CA SER A 227 -28.03 4.79 -1.43
C SER A 227 -26.96 5.87 -1.54
N LYS A 228 -25.89 5.61 -2.29
CA LYS A 228 -24.68 6.43 -2.40
C LYS A 228 -24.11 6.82 -1.04
N LYS A 229 -24.24 5.92 -0.06
CA LYS A 229 -23.82 6.15 1.32
C LYS A 229 -22.35 5.73 1.50
N ALA A 230 -21.48 6.67 1.86
CA ALA A 230 -20.12 6.31 2.25
C ALA A 230 -20.13 5.56 3.61
N PRO A 231 -19.14 4.68 3.86
CA PRO A 231 -19.04 3.93 5.11
C PRO A 231 -18.41 4.73 6.27
N VAL A 232 -18.17 6.03 6.05
CA VAL A 232 -17.54 6.98 6.97
C VAL A 232 -18.30 8.30 7.00
N ASP A 233 -18.20 9.04 8.10
CA ASP A 233 -18.79 10.36 8.24
C ASP A 233 -17.86 11.48 7.74
N ARG A 234 -16.56 11.19 7.64
CA ARG A 234 -15.51 12.05 7.09
C ARG A 234 -14.31 11.19 6.67
N TYR A 235 -13.59 11.59 5.63
CA TYR A 235 -12.34 10.95 5.22
C TYR A 235 -11.19 11.95 5.08
N VAL A 236 -9.95 11.53 5.34
CA VAL A 236 -8.76 12.40 5.24
C VAL A 236 -7.66 11.73 4.40
N PHE A 237 -7.27 12.35 3.29
CA PHE A 237 -6.05 12.02 2.55
C PHE A 237 -4.89 12.82 3.13
N MET A 238 -3.89 12.16 3.74
CA MET A 238 -2.74 12.82 4.37
C MET A 238 -1.47 12.47 3.62
N THR A 239 -1.00 13.40 2.79
CA THR A 239 0.14 13.20 1.90
C THR A 239 1.37 13.96 2.37
N GLN A 240 2.49 13.25 2.51
CA GLN A 240 3.82 13.81 2.65
C GLN A 240 4.49 13.91 1.27
N ALA A 241 4.74 15.13 0.79
CA ALA A 241 5.39 15.39 -0.49
C ALA A 241 6.92 15.51 -0.33
N VAL A 242 7.66 14.62 -0.97
CA VAL A 242 9.14 14.51 -0.87
C VAL A 242 9.81 14.60 -2.25
N THR A 243 11.13 14.49 -2.31
CA THR A 243 11.87 14.49 -3.59
C THR A 243 11.86 13.11 -4.24
N ASP A 244 11.91 12.05 -3.42
CA ASP A 244 11.84 10.66 -3.84
C ASP A 244 11.08 9.87 -2.78
N GLY A 245 9.98 9.21 -3.18
CA GLY A 245 9.09 8.52 -2.27
C GLY A 245 7.77 8.17 -2.95
N TYR A 246 7.28 6.96 -2.67
CA TYR A 246 5.99 6.46 -3.13
C TYR A 246 5.49 5.42 -2.13
N GLY A 247 4.22 5.51 -1.76
CA GLY A 247 3.55 4.51 -0.92
C GLY A 247 2.34 5.06 -0.19
N GLY A 248 1.45 4.17 0.20
CA GLY A 248 0.27 4.46 0.99
C GLY A 248 0.09 3.47 2.12
N LEU A 249 -0.74 3.85 3.07
CA LEU A 249 -1.27 2.96 4.10
C LEU A 249 -2.72 3.35 4.40
N GLU A 250 -3.58 2.34 4.37
CA GLU A 250 -5.01 2.46 4.46
C GLU A 250 -5.50 2.47 5.91
N HIS A 251 -6.47 3.35 6.22
CA HIS A 251 -7.06 3.45 7.55
C HIS A 251 -8.58 3.58 7.47
N ARG A 252 -9.30 3.27 8.57
CA ARG A 252 -10.77 3.17 8.58
C ARG A 252 -11.52 4.40 8.06
N ALA A 253 -10.90 5.58 8.15
CA ALA A 253 -11.45 6.88 7.75
C ALA A 253 -10.36 7.87 7.27
N SER A 254 -9.20 7.36 6.86
CA SER A 254 -8.11 8.17 6.31
C SER A 254 -7.11 7.32 5.55
N THR A 255 -6.12 7.95 4.94
CA THR A 255 -4.90 7.28 4.47
C THR A 255 -3.69 8.16 4.74
N ALA A 256 -2.55 7.52 5.03
CA ALA A 256 -1.24 8.15 5.03
C ALA A 256 -0.54 7.85 3.71
N LEU A 257 -0.08 8.88 3.01
CA LEU A 257 0.51 8.83 1.68
C LEU A 257 1.89 9.48 1.69
N ILE A 258 2.81 8.95 0.88
CA ILE A 258 4.06 9.61 0.52
C ILE A 258 4.20 9.61 -0.99
N CYS A 259 4.55 10.74 -1.59
CA CYS A 259 4.70 10.85 -3.04
C CYS A 259 5.85 11.78 -3.43
N ASN A 260 6.31 11.66 -4.67
CA ASN A 260 7.20 12.65 -5.26
C ASN A 260 6.41 13.96 -5.43
N ARG A 261 6.98 15.08 -5.01
CA ARG A 261 6.37 16.41 -5.18
C ARG A 261 6.10 16.76 -6.64
N GLY A 262 6.88 16.21 -7.57
CA GLY A 262 6.69 16.38 -9.01
C GLY A 262 5.47 15.64 -9.57
N ASP A 263 4.89 14.73 -8.80
CA ASP A 263 3.66 14.02 -9.18
C ASP A 263 2.41 14.85 -8.88
N LEU A 264 2.50 15.88 -8.04
CA LEU A 264 1.34 16.69 -7.68
C LEU A 264 1.02 17.74 -8.76
N PRO A 265 -0.26 18.07 -8.97
CA PRO A 265 -0.65 19.03 -10.00
C PRO A 265 -0.22 20.43 -9.61
N VAL A 266 0.14 21.24 -10.61
CA VAL A 266 0.53 22.64 -10.42
C VAL A 266 -0.34 23.58 -11.25
N GLU A 267 -0.56 24.78 -10.73
CA GLU A 267 -1.41 25.81 -11.33
C GLU A 267 -0.94 26.15 -12.76
N GLY A 268 -1.90 26.32 -13.67
CA GLY A 268 -1.62 26.66 -15.07
C GLY A 268 -1.07 25.52 -15.93
N ARG A 269 -1.04 24.27 -15.42
CA ARG A 269 -0.66 23.07 -16.19
C ARG A 269 -1.82 22.09 -16.24
N GLU A 270 -2.49 22.00 -17.39
CA GLU A 270 -3.67 21.14 -17.55
C GLU A 270 -3.34 19.67 -17.83
N ALA A 271 -2.18 19.38 -18.42
CA ALA A 271 -1.80 18.01 -18.80
C ALA A 271 -1.84 17.05 -17.60
N LEU A 272 -2.45 15.88 -17.78
CA LEU A 272 -2.36 14.77 -16.83
C LEU A 272 -1.04 14.03 -17.07
N THR A 273 -0.03 14.35 -16.26
CA THR A 273 1.28 13.69 -16.32
C THR A 273 1.19 12.24 -15.84
N GLU A 274 2.18 11.41 -16.22
CA GLU A 274 2.28 10.04 -15.70
C GLU A 274 2.43 10.02 -14.17
N GLY A 275 3.21 10.94 -13.61
CA GLY A 275 3.35 11.12 -12.16
C GLY A 275 2.01 11.44 -11.48
N TYR A 276 1.27 12.42 -12.00
CA TYR A 276 -0.03 12.78 -11.40
C TYR A 276 -1.07 11.67 -11.53
N ARG A 277 -1.08 10.95 -12.66
CA ARG A 277 -1.89 9.74 -12.81
C ARG A 277 -1.52 8.67 -11.77
N THR A 278 -0.24 8.46 -11.53
CA THR A 278 0.27 7.50 -10.54
C THR A 278 -0.16 7.89 -9.11
N TYR A 279 -0.13 9.18 -8.78
CA TYR A 279 -0.63 9.69 -7.50
C TYR A 279 -2.15 9.53 -7.36
N LEU A 280 -2.93 9.81 -8.41
CA LEU A 280 -4.38 9.57 -8.40
C LEU A 280 -4.71 8.07 -8.25
N GLY A 281 -3.94 7.19 -8.90
CA GLY A 281 -4.03 5.74 -8.74
C GLY A 281 -3.78 5.32 -7.29
N LEU A 282 -2.71 5.85 -6.67
CA LEU A 282 -2.43 5.63 -5.25
C LEU A 282 -3.59 6.09 -4.35
N CYS A 283 -4.12 7.30 -4.55
CA CYS A 283 -5.29 7.75 -3.78
C CYS A 283 -6.52 6.87 -4.01
N SER A 284 -6.74 6.38 -5.23
CA SER A 284 -7.83 5.46 -5.58
C SER A 284 -7.67 4.13 -4.83
N HIS A 285 -6.44 3.59 -4.80
CA HIS A 285 -6.07 2.36 -4.09
C HIS A 285 -6.40 2.45 -2.59
N GLU A 286 -5.83 3.45 -1.91
CA GLU A 286 -6.01 3.61 -0.48
C GLU A 286 -7.45 3.97 -0.09
N TYR A 287 -8.17 4.71 -0.94
CA TYR A 287 -9.58 4.99 -0.69
C TYR A 287 -10.46 3.74 -0.83
N PHE A 288 -10.17 2.89 -1.82
CA PHE A 288 -10.89 1.62 -2.02
C PHE A 288 -10.74 0.71 -0.81
N HIS A 289 -9.59 0.80 -0.15
CA HIS A 289 -9.33 0.05 1.05
C HIS A 289 -10.26 0.39 2.23
N THR A 290 -10.93 1.55 2.20
CA THR A 290 -11.99 1.90 3.16
C THR A 290 -13.07 0.80 3.24
N TRP A 291 -13.36 0.15 2.11
CA TRP A 291 -14.23 -1.03 2.04
C TRP A 291 -13.41 -2.32 2.15
N ASN A 292 -12.41 -2.52 1.30
CA ASN A 292 -11.63 -3.76 1.20
C ASN A 292 -10.35 -3.69 2.07
N VAL A 293 -10.06 -4.64 2.96
CA VAL A 293 -9.06 -4.58 4.05
C VAL A 293 -9.53 -3.87 5.32
N LYS A 294 -10.10 -2.65 5.26
CA LYS A 294 -10.56 -2.00 6.51
C LYS A 294 -11.82 -2.62 7.09
N ARG A 295 -12.79 -3.03 6.24
CA ARG A 295 -14.08 -3.57 6.68
C ARG A 295 -14.33 -4.98 6.16
N ILE A 296 -14.11 -5.23 4.88
CA ILE A 296 -14.09 -6.57 4.31
C ILE A 296 -12.65 -7.08 4.44
N LYS A 297 -12.38 -8.06 5.28
CA LYS A 297 -11.01 -8.54 5.53
C LYS A 297 -11.00 -10.03 5.88
N PRO A 298 -9.85 -10.73 5.83
CA PRO A 298 -9.75 -12.12 6.28
C PRO A 298 -10.24 -12.31 7.72
N ALA A 299 -10.81 -13.47 8.03
CA ALA A 299 -11.22 -13.83 9.39
C ALA A 299 -10.08 -13.69 10.42
N VAL A 300 -8.84 -14.02 10.03
CA VAL A 300 -7.64 -13.89 10.88
C VAL A 300 -7.28 -12.45 11.25
N PHE A 301 -7.89 -11.45 10.59
CA PHE A 301 -7.69 -10.02 10.88
C PHE A 301 -8.84 -9.42 11.72
N ALA A 302 -9.79 -10.23 12.18
CA ALA A 302 -10.97 -9.79 12.94
C ALA A 302 -11.12 -10.58 14.26
N PRO A 303 -10.37 -10.21 15.33
CA PRO A 303 -9.44 -9.08 15.44
C PRO A 303 -8.01 -9.40 14.98
N TYR A 304 -7.15 -8.39 14.92
CA TYR A 304 -5.70 -8.57 14.72
C TYR A 304 -5.01 -9.07 15.99
N ASP A 305 -4.15 -10.08 15.88
CA ASP A 305 -3.02 -10.26 16.79
C ASP A 305 -1.83 -9.40 16.34
N LEU A 306 -1.42 -8.44 17.16
CA LEU A 306 -0.35 -7.48 16.85
C LEU A 306 1.01 -7.89 17.42
N SER A 307 1.10 -9.07 18.05
CA SER A 307 2.31 -9.59 18.67
C SER A 307 3.08 -10.56 17.75
N VAL A 308 2.42 -11.10 16.73
CA VAL A 308 2.94 -12.12 15.80
C VAL A 308 2.46 -11.89 14.37
N GLU A 309 2.99 -12.66 13.42
CA GLU A 309 2.52 -12.74 12.04
C GLU A 309 1.10 -13.35 11.95
N ASN A 310 0.21 -12.69 11.22
CA ASN A 310 -1.14 -13.19 10.92
C ASN A 310 -1.20 -13.69 9.48
N TYR A 311 -1.09 -15.01 9.29
CA TYR A 311 -1.03 -15.62 7.97
C TYR A 311 -2.42 -15.73 7.32
N THR A 312 -2.50 -15.37 6.04
CA THR A 312 -3.69 -15.54 5.20
C THR A 312 -3.29 -15.76 3.74
N SER A 313 -4.03 -16.61 3.04
CA SER A 313 -3.85 -16.85 1.61
C SER A 313 -4.67 -15.89 0.74
N LEU A 314 -5.35 -14.89 1.31
CA LEU A 314 -6.35 -14.06 0.63
C LEU A 314 -5.88 -12.67 0.17
N LEU A 315 -4.61 -12.29 0.34
CA LEU A 315 -4.14 -10.95 -0.07
C LEU A 315 -4.29 -10.72 -1.59
N TRP A 316 -4.29 -11.75 -2.43
CA TRP A 316 -4.62 -11.60 -3.86
C TRP A 316 -6.03 -11.03 -4.10
N LEU A 317 -6.98 -11.25 -3.19
CA LEU A 317 -8.31 -10.64 -3.23
C LEU A 317 -8.25 -9.24 -2.60
N PHE A 318 -7.67 -9.12 -1.42
CA PHE A 318 -7.73 -7.87 -0.66
C PHE A 318 -6.84 -6.75 -1.21
N GLU A 319 -5.71 -7.12 -1.80
CA GLU A 319 -4.70 -6.22 -2.39
C GLU A 319 -4.78 -6.28 -3.91
N GLY A 320 -4.83 -7.50 -4.48
CA GLY A 320 -4.88 -7.69 -5.93
C GLY A 320 -6.16 -7.15 -6.56
N PHE A 321 -7.34 -7.33 -5.95
CA PHE A 321 -8.55 -6.74 -6.51
C PHE A 321 -8.56 -5.22 -6.32
N THR A 322 -8.00 -4.73 -5.22
CA THR A 322 -7.82 -3.29 -5.02
C THR A 322 -6.92 -2.70 -6.11
N SER A 323 -5.82 -3.38 -6.47
CA SER A 323 -4.96 -3.06 -7.63
C SER A 323 -5.59 -3.23 -9.02
N TYR A 324 -6.77 -3.84 -9.11
CA TYR A 324 -7.56 -3.85 -10.34
C TYR A 324 -8.52 -2.66 -10.37
N TYR A 325 -9.16 -2.39 -9.23
CA TYR A 325 -10.12 -1.32 -9.09
C TYR A 325 -9.50 0.07 -9.04
N ASP A 326 -8.28 0.23 -8.52
CA ASP A 326 -7.63 1.55 -8.42
C ASP A 326 -7.52 2.25 -9.79
N ASP A 327 -6.99 1.54 -10.80
CA ASP A 327 -6.85 1.98 -12.18
C ASP A 327 -8.18 1.97 -12.94
N LEU A 328 -9.01 0.94 -12.72
CA LEU A 328 -10.32 0.84 -13.37
C LEU A 328 -11.25 2.00 -12.95
N ILE A 329 -11.17 2.44 -11.69
CA ILE A 329 -11.94 3.59 -11.20
C ILE A 329 -11.48 4.88 -11.86
N LEU A 330 -10.20 5.05 -12.19
CA LEU A 330 -9.75 6.25 -12.91
C LEU A 330 -10.42 6.35 -14.29
N VAL A 331 -10.52 5.26 -15.04
CA VAL A 331 -11.21 5.28 -16.35
C VAL A 331 -12.73 5.37 -16.17
N ARG A 332 -13.31 4.64 -15.21
CA ARG A 332 -14.76 4.67 -14.91
C ARG A 332 -15.25 6.03 -14.43
N SER A 333 -14.41 6.79 -13.74
CA SER A 333 -14.70 8.16 -13.30
C SER A 333 -14.40 9.20 -14.39
N GLY A 334 -13.83 8.79 -15.52
CA GLY A 334 -13.48 9.60 -16.68
C GLY A 334 -12.25 10.50 -16.49
N LEU A 335 -11.38 10.17 -15.52
CA LEU A 335 -10.12 10.90 -15.28
C LEU A 335 -9.03 10.54 -16.27
N ILE A 336 -9.05 9.30 -16.74
CA ILE A 336 -8.16 8.80 -17.79
C ILE A 336 -8.98 8.25 -18.96
N SER A 337 -8.37 8.25 -20.14
CA SER A 337 -8.99 7.63 -21.32
C SER A 337 -8.92 6.09 -21.27
N GLN A 338 -9.66 5.42 -22.15
CA GLN A 338 -9.51 3.98 -22.35
C GLN A 338 -8.08 3.60 -22.75
N ASP A 339 -7.44 4.38 -23.63
CA ASP A 339 -6.10 4.09 -24.12
C ASP A 339 -5.05 4.27 -23.02
N ASP A 340 -5.28 5.22 -22.11
CA ASP A 340 -4.48 5.37 -20.89
C ASP A 340 -4.57 4.15 -19.99
N TYR A 341 -5.79 3.66 -19.72
CA TYR A 341 -6.03 2.47 -18.91
C TYR A 341 -5.40 1.22 -19.53
N PHE A 342 -5.61 1.00 -20.83
CA PHE A 342 -4.96 -0.08 -21.58
C PHE A 342 -3.45 0.04 -21.58
N GLY A 343 -2.95 1.27 -21.60
CA GLY A 343 -1.55 1.55 -21.45
C GLY A 343 -0.98 1.09 -20.11
N MET A 344 -1.71 1.30 -19.01
CA MET A 344 -1.35 0.88 -17.66
C MET A 344 -1.45 -0.64 -17.51
N LEU A 345 -2.56 -1.23 -17.92
CA LEU A 345 -2.76 -2.68 -17.93
C LEU A 345 -1.68 -3.41 -18.74
N GLY A 346 -1.29 -2.87 -19.89
CA GLY A 346 -0.20 -3.38 -20.70
C GLY A 346 1.16 -3.39 -19.99
N LYS A 347 1.43 -2.40 -19.11
CA LYS A 347 2.65 -2.37 -18.28
C LYS A 347 2.58 -3.44 -17.18
N VAL A 348 1.42 -3.63 -16.55
CA VAL A 348 1.21 -4.69 -15.54
C VAL A 348 1.44 -6.07 -16.14
N ILE A 349 0.86 -6.35 -17.31
CA ILE A 349 1.04 -7.63 -18.02
C ILE A 349 2.51 -7.86 -18.36
N GLY A 350 3.19 -6.85 -18.92
CA GLY A 350 4.62 -6.94 -19.24
C GLY A 350 5.48 -7.19 -18.01
N GLY A 351 5.18 -6.52 -16.89
CA GLY A 351 5.87 -6.72 -15.62
C GLY A 351 5.73 -8.14 -15.07
N VAL A 352 4.50 -8.68 -15.05
CA VAL A 352 4.25 -10.05 -14.60
C VAL A 352 4.94 -11.06 -15.52
N GLN A 353 4.78 -10.93 -16.84
CA GLN A 353 5.32 -11.87 -17.84
C GLN A 353 6.86 -11.91 -17.88
N ARG A 354 7.53 -10.86 -17.40
CA ARG A 354 9.01 -10.80 -17.37
C ARG A 354 9.62 -11.71 -16.30
N GLY A 355 8.97 -11.85 -15.14
CA GLY A 355 9.51 -12.64 -14.04
C GLY A 355 9.15 -14.11 -14.14
N SER A 356 10.12 -15.02 -14.06
CA SER A 356 9.88 -16.48 -14.05
C SER A 356 9.23 -16.94 -12.73
N GLY A 357 9.31 -16.15 -11.66
CA GLY A 357 8.69 -16.47 -10.37
C GLY A 357 7.17 -16.70 -10.44
N ARG A 358 6.50 -16.11 -11.44
CA ARG A 358 5.07 -16.35 -11.72
C ARG A 358 4.71 -17.81 -12.02
N LEU A 359 5.70 -18.59 -12.50
CA LEU A 359 5.58 -20.01 -12.84
C LEU A 359 5.94 -20.93 -11.66
N LYS A 360 6.44 -20.38 -10.55
CA LYS A 360 6.92 -21.12 -9.38
C LYS A 360 6.09 -20.90 -8.11
N GLN A 361 5.42 -19.75 -8.01
CA GLN A 361 4.61 -19.40 -6.85
C GLN A 361 3.19 -19.01 -7.30
N THR A 362 2.19 -19.53 -6.60
CA THR A 362 0.79 -19.14 -6.77
C THR A 362 0.53 -17.79 -6.09
N VAL A 363 -0.58 -17.11 -6.44
CA VAL A 363 -0.92 -15.84 -5.76
C VAL A 363 -1.42 -16.06 -4.33
N ALA A 364 -2.00 -17.23 -4.04
CA ALA A 364 -2.38 -17.64 -2.69
C ALA A 364 -1.15 -17.88 -1.79
N GLU A 365 -0.14 -18.60 -2.28
CA GLU A 365 1.13 -18.78 -1.56
C GLU A 365 1.88 -17.46 -1.38
N SER A 366 1.86 -16.58 -2.39
CA SER A 366 2.46 -15.25 -2.27
C SER A 366 1.81 -14.41 -1.16
N SER A 367 0.49 -14.53 -1.01
CA SER A 367 -0.25 -13.89 0.08
C SER A 367 0.17 -14.44 1.44
N PHE A 368 0.24 -15.77 1.56
CA PHE A 368 0.63 -16.44 2.79
C PHE A 368 2.07 -16.09 3.20
N ASP A 369 3.00 -16.12 2.24
CA ASP A 369 4.43 -15.82 2.43
C ASP A 369 4.73 -14.31 2.47
N ALA A 370 3.74 -13.41 2.51
CA ALA A 370 3.96 -11.97 2.46
C ALA A 370 5.00 -11.50 3.51
N TRP A 371 4.88 -12.05 4.73
CA TRP A 371 5.74 -11.77 5.89
C TRP A 371 7.23 -12.03 5.67
N VAL A 372 7.57 -13.02 4.83
CA VAL A 372 8.93 -13.56 4.71
C VAL A 372 9.53 -13.41 3.31
N LYS A 373 8.70 -13.42 2.26
CA LYS A 373 9.14 -13.27 0.87
C LYS A 373 8.81 -11.90 0.30
N TYR A 374 7.53 -11.50 0.31
CA TYR A 374 7.12 -10.29 -0.41
C TYR A 374 7.61 -8.99 0.24
N TYR A 375 7.59 -8.88 1.57
CA TYR A 375 8.11 -7.70 2.27
C TYR A 375 9.64 -7.73 2.47
N ARG A 376 10.29 -8.85 2.15
CA ARG A 376 11.75 -9.05 2.31
C ARG A 376 12.37 -9.52 0.99
N GLN A 377 11.94 -8.92 -0.12
CA GLN A 377 12.46 -9.25 -1.45
C GLN A 377 13.95 -8.97 -1.56
N ASP A 378 14.63 -9.86 -2.25
CA ASP A 378 16.03 -9.77 -2.63
C ASP A 378 16.18 -9.70 -4.16
N GLU A 379 17.41 -9.76 -4.65
CA GLU A 379 17.73 -9.78 -6.08
C GLU A 379 17.07 -10.93 -6.86
N ASN A 380 16.69 -12.02 -6.19
CA ASN A 380 16.13 -13.22 -6.80
C ASN A 380 14.59 -13.20 -6.84
N ALA A 381 13.96 -12.18 -6.27
CA ALA A 381 12.51 -12.04 -6.25
C ALA A 381 11.85 -12.17 -7.65
N PRO A 382 12.38 -11.55 -8.74
CA PRO A 382 11.80 -11.72 -10.08
C PRO A 382 11.78 -13.17 -10.59
N ASN A 383 12.66 -14.02 -10.06
CA ASN A 383 12.81 -15.42 -10.47
C ASN A 383 12.08 -16.41 -9.56
N ALA A 384 11.81 -16.03 -8.32
CA ALA A 384 11.34 -16.95 -7.28
C ALA A 384 9.89 -16.71 -6.85
N ILE A 385 9.41 -15.47 -6.95
CA ILE A 385 8.12 -15.08 -6.38
C ILE A 385 7.26 -14.33 -7.39
N VAL A 386 5.99 -14.14 -7.03
CA VAL A 386 5.09 -13.26 -7.77
C VAL A 386 4.42 -12.27 -6.84
N SER A 387 4.06 -11.09 -7.34
CA SER A 387 3.32 -10.11 -6.54
C SER A 387 1.84 -10.47 -6.51
N TYR A 388 1.28 -10.63 -5.31
CA TYR A 388 -0.16 -10.74 -5.11
C TYR A 388 -0.91 -9.42 -5.41
N TYR A 389 -0.22 -8.29 -5.60
CA TYR A 389 -0.80 -7.06 -6.16
C TYR A 389 -0.91 -7.16 -7.68
N THR A 390 0.21 -7.28 -8.39
CA THR A 390 0.20 -7.17 -9.86
C THR A 390 -0.32 -8.42 -10.56
N LYS A 391 0.01 -9.64 -10.11
CA LYS A 391 -0.66 -10.84 -10.63
C LYS A 391 -2.08 -10.94 -10.08
N GLY A 392 -2.32 -10.51 -8.85
CA GLY A 392 -3.66 -10.46 -8.27
C GLY A 392 -4.63 -9.55 -9.03
N SER A 393 -4.17 -8.41 -9.57
CA SER A 393 -5.02 -7.56 -10.41
C SER A 393 -5.35 -8.18 -11.76
N LEU A 394 -4.43 -8.97 -12.34
CA LEU A 394 -4.72 -9.77 -13.54
C LEU A 394 -5.67 -10.95 -13.23
N VAL A 395 -5.58 -11.53 -12.03
CA VAL A 395 -6.55 -12.52 -11.55
C VAL A 395 -7.94 -11.86 -11.41
N ALA A 396 -8.03 -10.67 -10.81
CA ALA A 396 -9.26 -9.90 -10.73
C ALA A 396 -9.86 -9.60 -12.11
N LEU A 397 -9.03 -9.17 -13.06
CA LEU A 397 -9.42 -8.98 -14.45
C LEU A 397 -9.99 -10.28 -15.05
N ALA A 398 -9.31 -11.42 -14.84
CA ALA A 398 -9.77 -12.70 -15.35
C ALA A 398 -11.14 -13.10 -14.76
N PHE A 399 -11.35 -12.89 -13.46
CA PHE A 399 -12.65 -13.08 -12.83
C PHE A 399 -13.71 -12.16 -13.42
N ASP A 400 -13.45 -10.86 -13.54
CA ASP A 400 -14.44 -9.89 -14.05
C ASP A 400 -14.86 -10.23 -15.49
N LEU A 401 -13.90 -10.48 -16.38
CA LEU A 401 -14.17 -10.81 -17.78
C LEU A 401 -14.91 -12.16 -17.90
N THR A 402 -14.54 -13.16 -17.11
CA THR A 402 -15.21 -14.48 -17.10
C THR A 402 -16.65 -14.38 -16.63
N ILE A 403 -16.89 -13.68 -15.51
CA ILE A 403 -18.25 -13.47 -14.96
C ILE A 403 -19.11 -12.76 -16.00
N ARG A 404 -18.60 -11.69 -16.61
CA ARG A 404 -19.32 -10.95 -17.65
C ARG A 404 -19.62 -11.81 -18.87
N ALA A 405 -18.68 -12.64 -19.33
CA ALA A 405 -18.88 -13.53 -20.46
C ALA A 405 -19.96 -14.59 -20.16
N GLN A 406 -19.87 -15.29 -19.02
CA GLN A 406 -20.83 -16.35 -18.64
C GLN A 406 -22.24 -15.80 -18.35
N THR A 407 -22.34 -14.56 -17.85
CA THR A 407 -23.62 -13.95 -17.47
C THR A 407 -24.20 -13.02 -18.53
N ASN A 408 -23.61 -12.93 -19.73
CA ASN A 408 -23.99 -11.97 -20.77
C ASN A 408 -24.00 -10.51 -20.27
N ASN A 409 -22.96 -10.12 -19.52
CA ASN A 409 -22.79 -8.80 -18.90
C ASN A 409 -23.93 -8.40 -17.95
N ARG A 410 -24.63 -9.37 -17.34
CA ARG A 410 -25.62 -9.11 -16.28
C ARG A 410 -24.98 -9.04 -14.89
N LYS A 411 -23.83 -9.70 -14.72
CA LYS A 411 -23.03 -9.72 -13.50
C LYS A 411 -21.58 -9.40 -13.82
N SER A 412 -20.86 -8.92 -12.81
CA SER A 412 -19.43 -8.59 -12.87
C SER A 412 -18.75 -8.91 -11.54
N LEU A 413 -17.44 -8.65 -11.46
CA LEU A 413 -16.73 -8.65 -10.18
C LEU A 413 -17.32 -7.63 -9.19
N ASP A 414 -18.00 -6.58 -9.69
CA ASP A 414 -18.66 -5.58 -8.86
C ASP A 414 -19.77 -6.21 -8.00
N ASP A 415 -20.48 -7.22 -8.51
CA ASP A 415 -21.50 -7.95 -7.75
C ASP A 415 -20.89 -8.76 -6.60
N VAL A 416 -19.70 -9.32 -6.81
CA VAL A 416 -18.94 -10.02 -5.76
C VAL A 416 -18.54 -9.04 -4.67
N MET A 417 -17.92 -7.91 -5.03
CA MET A 417 -17.49 -6.88 -4.07
C MET A 417 -18.68 -6.31 -3.28
N ARG A 418 -19.85 -6.15 -3.92
CA ARG A 418 -21.09 -5.72 -3.24
C ARG A 418 -21.62 -6.77 -2.27
N LEU A 419 -21.58 -8.06 -2.62
CA LEU A 419 -22.00 -9.13 -1.70
C LEU A 419 -21.09 -9.16 -0.47
N LEU A 420 -19.77 -9.12 -0.68
CA LEU A 420 -18.78 -9.09 0.39
C LEU A 420 -18.98 -7.86 1.29
N TRP A 421 -19.23 -6.69 0.69
CA TRP A 421 -19.56 -5.46 1.42
C TRP A 421 -20.81 -5.62 2.29
N GLN A 422 -21.89 -6.17 1.72
CA GLN A 422 -23.15 -6.34 2.44
C GLN A 422 -23.02 -7.33 3.62
N ARG A 423 -22.27 -8.42 3.44
CA ARG A 423 -22.17 -9.50 4.42
C ARG A 423 -21.15 -9.22 5.52
N PHE A 424 -19.98 -8.69 5.16
CA PHE A 424 -18.85 -8.55 6.08
C PHE A 424 -18.52 -7.10 6.41
N GLY A 425 -18.69 -6.18 5.45
CA GLY A 425 -18.19 -4.82 5.60
C GLY A 425 -19.16 -3.81 6.23
N ARG A 426 -20.44 -3.85 5.86
CA ARG A 426 -21.42 -2.77 6.13
C ARG A 426 -21.57 -2.45 7.62
N ASP A 427 -21.57 -3.47 8.45
CA ASP A 427 -21.74 -3.36 9.90
C ASP A 427 -20.47 -3.72 10.69
N PHE A 428 -19.30 -3.85 10.03
CA PHE A 428 -18.06 -4.34 10.65
C PHE A 428 -17.68 -3.57 11.93
N TYR A 429 -17.77 -2.23 11.92
CA TYR A 429 -17.48 -1.37 13.07
C TYR A 429 -18.72 -0.96 13.90
N ARG A 430 -19.89 -1.52 13.61
CA ARG A 430 -21.15 -1.23 14.33
C ARG A 430 -21.69 -2.45 15.07
N GLY A 431 -21.39 -3.64 14.60
CA GLY A 431 -21.76 -4.92 15.19
C GLY A 431 -20.55 -5.71 15.65
N LYS A 432 -20.71 -7.04 15.76
CA LYS A 432 -19.59 -7.95 15.99
C LYS A 432 -18.77 -8.06 14.70
N PRO A 433 -17.48 -7.69 14.69
CA PRO A 433 -16.65 -7.85 13.50
C PRO A 433 -16.58 -9.31 13.08
N VAL A 434 -16.79 -9.58 11.79
CA VAL A 434 -16.65 -10.91 11.18
C VAL A 434 -15.84 -10.72 9.90
N GLY A 435 -14.73 -11.43 9.79
CA GLY A 435 -13.95 -11.48 8.56
C GLY A 435 -14.40 -12.61 7.63
N VAL A 436 -13.87 -12.60 6.42
CA VAL A 436 -14.13 -13.59 5.38
C VAL A 436 -13.29 -14.84 5.64
N ASP A 437 -13.95 -16.00 5.72
CA ASP A 437 -13.29 -17.29 5.82
C ASP A 437 -12.71 -17.70 4.45
N GLU A 438 -11.49 -18.24 4.43
CA GLU A 438 -10.83 -18.62 3.19
C GLU A 438 -11.57 -19.75 2.45
N GLY A 439 -12.20 -20.66 3.20
CA GLY A 439 -12.98 -21.78 2.66
C GLY A 439 -14.32 -21.37 2.05
N GLU A 440 -14.78 -20.14 2.26
CA GLU A 440 -16.08 -19.65 1.75
C GLU A 440 -15.97 -18.87 0.44
N ILE A 441 -14.75 -18.52 0.00
CA ILE A 441 -14.53 -17.60 -1.13
C ILE A 441 -15.21 -18.07 -2.42
N GLU A 442 -15.03 -19.33 -2.82
CA GLU A 442 -15.65 -19.83 -4.06
C GLU A 442 -17.19 -19.80 -3.99
N ALA A 443 -17.75 -20.17 -2.83
CA ALA A 443 -19.18 -20.18 -2.60
C ALA A 443 -19.76 -18.75 -2.66
N LEU A 444 -19.06 -17.76 -2.09
CA LEU A 444 -19.45 -16.35 -2.15
C LEU A 444 -19.47 -15.82 -3.59
N PHE A 445 -18.50 -16.19 -4.42
CA PHE A 445 -18.47 -15.77 -5.83
C PHE A 445 -19.61 -16.43 -6.63
N ALA A 446 -19.87 -17.71 -6.38
CA ALA A 446 -20.98 -18.44 -6.98
C ALA A 446 -22.34 -17.84 -6.58
N GLU A 447 -22.52 -17.47 -5.31
CA GLU A 447 -23.73 -16.80 -4.82
C GLU A 447 -23.94 -15.43 -5.49
N ALA A 448 -22.89 -14.62 -5.57
CA ALA A 448 -22.99 -13.26 -6.11
C ALA A 448 -23.36 -13.22 -7.61
N THR A 449 -22.91 -14.22 -8.37
CA THR A 449 -22.87 -14.16 -9.84
C THR A 449 -23.63 -15.28 -10.55
N GLY A 450 -23.76 -16.45 -9.93
CA GLY A 450 -24.22 -17.68 -10.57
C GLY A 450 -23.25 -18.26 -11.61
N ALA A 451 -22.02 -17.70 -11.72
CA ALA A 451 -21.01 -18.16 -12.66
C ALA A 451 -20.29 -19.42 -12.13
N LYS A 452 -19.85 -20.29 -13.04
CA LYS A 452 -19.04 -21.48 -12.72
C LYS A 452 -17.58 -21.08 -12.77
N LEU A 453 -16.95 -20.95 -11.61
CA LEU A 453 -15.60 -20.36 -11.48
C LEU A 453 -14.55 -21.31 -10.88
N ALA A 454 -14.91 -22.55 -10.51
CA ALA A 454 -14.01 -23.49 -9.86
C ALA A 454 -12.71 -23.75 -10.66
N GLU A 455 -12.80 -23.92 -11.98
CA GLU A 455 -11.61 -24.07 -12.84
C GLU A 455 -10.75 -22.81 -12.82
N LEU A 456 -11.36 -21.63 -12.84
CA LEU A 456 -10.63 -20.36 -12.78
C LEU A 456 -9.94 -20.18 -11.43
N PHE A 457 -10.55 -20.59 -10.31
CA PHE A 457 -9.87 -20.62 -9.00
C PHE A 457 -8.66 -21.55 -9.02
N ALA A 458 -8.82 -22.78 -9.50
CA ALA A 458 -7.75 -23.76 -9.57
C ALA A 458 -6.57 -23.28 -10.43
N GLU A 459 -6.83 -22.59 -11.54
CA GLU A 459 -5.78 -22.14 -12.46
C GLU A 459 -5.18 -20.78 -12.08
N ALA A 460 -6.00 -19.80 -11.71
CA ALA A 460 -5.57 -18.42 -11.51
C ALA A 460 -5.10 -18.14 -10.07
N VAL A 461 -5.73 -18.77 -9.07
CA VAL A 461 -5.42 -18.55 -7.65
C VAL A 461 -4.44 -19.58 -7.12
N HIS A 462 -4.70 -20.86 -7.40
CA HIS A 462 -3.93 -22.00 -6.92
C HIS A 462 -3.01 -22.61 -7.99
N GLY A 463 -2.92 -21.99 -9.15
CA GLY A 463 -2.05 -22.40 -10.25
C GLY A 463 -0.95 -21.38 -10.54
N THR A 464 0.08 -21.85 -11.25
CA THR A 464 1.22 -21.02 -11.68
C THR A 464 1.24 -20.78 -13.19
N ARG A 465 0.29 -21.35 -13.94
CA ARG A 465 0.19 -21.14 -15.39
C ARG A 465 -0.14 -19.67 -15.70
N ASP A 466 0.30 -19.22 -16.86
CA ASP A 466 -0.03 -17.90 -17.36
C ASP A 466 -1.54 -17.81 -17.67
N LEU A 467 -2.14 -16.68 -17.29
CA LEU A 467 -3.57 -16.42 -17.53
C LEU A 467 -3.83 -16.26 -19.03
N PRO A 468 -4.91 -16.84 -19.59
CA PRO A 468 -5.25 -16.74 -21.02
C PRO A 468 -5.90 -15.39 -21.35
N LEU A 469 -5.17 -14.29 -21.12
CA LEU A 469 -5.70 -12.93 -21.21
C LEU A 469 -6.19 -12.56 -22.62
N ASP A 470 -5.53 -13.08 -23.66
CA ASP A 470 -5.96 -12.92 -25.05
C ASP A 470 -7.37 -13.47 -25.29
N THR A 471 -7.62 -14.68 -24.79
CA THR A 471 -8.91 -15.37 -24.88
C THR A 471 -9.97 -14.64 -24.06
N LEU A 472 -9.61 -14.15 -22.87
CA LEU A 472 -10.53 -13.44 -21.98
C LEU A 472 -10.90 -12.04 -22.49
N LEU A 473 -9.97 -11.35 -23.16
CA LEU A 473 -10.17 -10.00 -23.71
C LEU A 473 -10.89 -10.02 -25.08
N ALA A 474 -10.75 -11.09 -25.86
CA ALA A 474 -11.36 -11.20 -27.19
C ALA A 474 -12.88 -10.95 -27.22
N PRO A 475 -13.73 -11.45 -26.28
CA PRO A 475 -15.16 -11.11 -26.24
C PRO A 475 -15.47 -9.62 -26.09
N PHE A 476 -14.53 -8.84 -25.56
CA PHE A 476 -14.61 -7.38 -25.36
C PHE A 476 -13.98 -6.61 -26.53
N GLY A 477 -13.53 -7.31 -27.57
CA GLY A 477 -12.94 -6.71 -28.75
C GLY A 477 -11.64 -5.99 -28.41
N VAL A 478 -10.84 -6.56 -27.52
CA VAL A 478 -9.52 -6.06 -27.17
C VAL A 478 -8.50 -7.09 -27.60
N ASP A 479 -7.63 -6.71 -28.52
CA ASP A 479 -6.50 -7.52 -28.97
C ASP A 479 -5.28 -7.17 -28.11
N ILE A 480 -4.48 -8.18 -27.77
CA ILE A 480 -3.25 -8.04 -27.00
C ILE A 480 -2.06 -8.50 -27.83
N ALA A 481 -0.99 -7.71 -27.85
CA ALA A 481 0.25 -8.06 -28.54
C ALA A 481 1.47 -7.60 -27.73
N PRO A 482 2.58 -8.35 -27.75
CA PRO A 482 3.83 -7.89 -27.15
C PRO A 482 4.31 -6.62 -27.88
N GLU A 483 4.69 -5.59 -27.12
CA GLU A 483 5.34 -4.41 -27.66
C GLU A 483 6.85 -4.67 -27.68
N LEU A 484 7.36 -5.07 -28.85
CA LEU A 484 8.78 -5.31 -29.06
C LEU A 484 9.54 -4.00 -29.28
N ASP A 485 10.79 -3.96 -28.81
CA ASP A 485 11.71 -2.88 -29.13
C ASP A 485 11.83 -2.74 -30.67
N LYS A 486 11.50 -1.55 -31.19
CA LYS A 486 11.45 -1.30 -32.64
C LYS A 486 12.81 -1.47 -33.32
N ASN A 487 13.90 -1.34 -32.58
CA ASN A 487 15.26 -1.48 -33.08
C ASN A 487 15.82 -2.89 -32.88
N GLY A 488 15.03 -3.81 -32.30
CA GLY A 488 15.46 -5.18 -32.03
C GLY A 488 16.64 -5.26 -31.06
N LYS A 489 16.78 -4.29 -30.15
CA LYS A 489 17.90 -4.21 -29.20
C LYS A 489 18.00 -5.53 -28.40
N PRO A 490 19.12 -6.26 -28.47
CA PRO A 490 19.31 -7.47 -27.69
C PRO A 490 19.49 -7.14 -26.19
N THR A 491 19.30 -8.14 -25.33
CA THR A 491 19.39 -7.97 -23.87
C THR A 491 20.40 -8.90 -23.23
N LEU A 492 20.90 -8.50 -22.06
CA LEU A 492 21.58 -9.37 -21.12
C LEU A 492 20.58 -10.20 -20.28
N GLY A 493 19.30 -9.83 -20.26
CA GLY A 493 18.29 -10.43 -19.38
C GLY A 493 18.57 -10.12 -17.90
N ALA A 494 18.94 -8.88 -17.61
CA ALA A 494 19.24 -8.42 -16.26
C ALA A 494 18.73 -7.00 -16.04
N ARG A 495 18.26 -6.72 -14.83
CA ARG A 495 17.93 -5.36 -14.39
C ARG A 495 19.18 -4.71 -13.83
N VAL A 496 19.45 -3.46 -14.20
CA VAL A 496 20.60 -2.70 -13.70
C VAL A 496 20.19 -1.59 -12.74
N ARG A 497 21.04 -1.30 -11.76
CA ARG A 497 21.04 -0.07 -10.97
C ARG A 497 22.10 0.84 -11.57
N GLY A 498 21.65 2.00 -12.07
CA GLY A 498 22.51 2.97 -12.74
C GLY A 498 23.11 4.02 -11.81
N GLY A 499 24.01 4.84 -12.35
CA GLY A 499 24.78 5.85 -11.64
C GLY A 499 26.14 6.05 -12.31
N ALA A 500 27.18 6.33 -11.53
CA ALA A 500 28.57 6.28 -12.00
C ALA A 500 28.94 4.88 -12.52
N ASP A 501 28.44 3.85 -11.83
CA ASP A 501 28.66 2.44 -12.14
C ASP A 501 27.39 1.77 -12.68
N CYS A 502 27.56 0.64 -13.38
CA CYS A 502 26.47 -0.20 -13.85
C CYS A 502 26.40 -1.48 -13.01
N THR A 503 25.60 -1.48 -11.95
CA THR A 503 25.48 -2.64 -11.07
C THR A 503 24.32 -3.52 -11.50
N LEU A 504 24.51 -4.83 -11.64
CA LEU A 504 23.42 -5.76 -11.85
C LEU A 504 22.55 -5.83 -10.59
N ALA A 505 21.30 -5.39 -10.69
CA ALA A 505 20.35 -5.38 -9.58
C ALA A 505 19.61 -6.71 -9.44
N ALA A 506 19.35 -7.38 -10.56
CA ALA A 506 18.76 -8.71 -10.65
C ALA A 506 19.20 -9.34 -11.98
N VAL A 507 19.38 -10.66 -11.98
CA VAL A 507 19.70 -11.44 -13.19
C VAL A 507 18.57 -12.45 -13.38
N HIS A 508 17.92 -12.45 -14.55
CA HIS A 508 16.73 -13.26 -14.78
C HIS A 508 17.09 -14.72 -15.07
N ASP A 509 16.20 -15.65 -14.70
CA ASP A 509 16.36 -17.07 -15.07
C ASP A 509 16.47 -17.25 -16.58
N ASP A 510 17.34 -18.18 -16.98
CA ASP A 510 17.64 -18.55 -18.36
C ASP A 510 18.13 -17.38 -19.23
N SER A 511 18.47 -16.24 -18.64
CA SER A 511 19.03 -15.09 -19.36
C SER A 511 20.45 -15.31 -19.86
N ALA A 512 20.84 -14.52 -20.86
CA ALA A 512 22.21 -14.38 -21.34
C ALA A 512 23.21 -14.12 -20.20
N ALA A 513 22.87 -13.21 -19.27
CA ALA A 513 23.69 -12.90 -18.11
C ALA A 513 23.84 -14.10 -17.17
N GLN A 514 22.74 -14.80 -16.85
CA GLN A 514 22.80 -15.98 -15.97
C GLN A 514 23.66 -17.09 -16.59
N LYS A 515 23.45 -17.38 -17.87
CA LYS A 515 24.21 -18.41 -18.62
C LYS A 515 25.70 -18.09 -18.68
N ALA A 516 26.08 -16.81 -18.68
CA ALA A 516 27.46 -16.36 -18.66
C ALA A 516 28.08 -16.28 -17.25
N GLY A 517 27.33 -16.63 -16.20
CA GLY A 517 27.78 -16.64 -14.81
C GLY A 517 27.80 -15.27 -14.13
N LEU A 518 27.18 -14.26 -14.75
CA LEU A 518 26.96 -12.95 -14.13
C LEU A 518 25.89 -13.06 -13.03
N SER A 519 25.99 -12.21 -12.02
CA SER A 519 25.10 -12.27 -10.86
C SER A 519 24.74 -10.87 -10.39
N ALA A 520 23.64 -10.75 -9.66
CA ALA A 520 23.31 -9.50 -9.00
C ALA A 520 24.46 -9.08 -8.05
N GLY A 521 24.69 -7.79 -7.94
CA GLY A 521 25.82 -7.19 -7.26
C GLY A 521 27.08 -7.07 -8.11
N ASP A 522 27.19 -7.75 -9.25
CA ASP A 522 28.30 -7.55 -10.18
C ASP A 522 28.25 -6.14 -10.77
N VAL A 523 29.40 -5.47 -10.84
CA VAL A 523 29.55 -4.14 -11.46
C VAL A 523 30.13 -4.31 -12.85
N LEU A 524 29.32 -4.06 -13.88
CA LEU A 524 29.77 -4.09 -15.28
C LEU A 524 30.68 -2.89 -15.54
N ILE A 525 31.90 -3.16 -16.02
CA ILE A 525 32.90 -2.13 -16.30
C ILE A 525 33.22 -1.99 -17.79
N ALA A 526 33.14 -3.08 -18.57
CA ALA A 526 33.35 -3.01 -20.02
C ALA A 526 32.54 -4.05 -20.80
N LEU A 527 32.17 -3.69 -22.02
CA LEU A 527 31.56 -4.55 -23.03
C LEU A 527 32.37 -4.40 -24.33
N ASP A 528 33.00 -5.48 -24.79
CA ASP A 528 33.97 -5.51 -25.89
C ASP A 528 35.02 -4.38 -25.79
N GLY A 529 35.59 -4.21 -24.59
CA GLY A 529 36.61 -3.20 -24.30
C GLY A 529 36.10 -1.76 -24.15
N LEU A 530 34.80 -1.50 -24.37
CA LEU A 530 34.19 -0.18 -24.17
C LEU A 530 33.64 -0.04 -22.75
N ARG A 531 33.92 1.09 -22.11
CA ARG A 531 33.46 1.39 -20.75
C ARG A 531 31.93 1.34 -20.64
N VAL A 532 31.44 0.60 -19.66
CA VAL A 532 30.02 0.56 -19.28
C VAL A 532 29.77 1.47 -18.07
N THR A 533 28.68 2.22 -18.12
CA THR A 533 28.12 3.02 -17.04
C THR A 533 26.63 2.72 -16.91
N GLY A 534 26.01 3.15 -15.82
CA GLY A 534 24.57 2.97 -15.63
C GLY A 534 23.69 3.60 -16.70
N SER A 535 24.19 4.57 -17.45
CA SER A 535 23.43 5.33 -18.45
C SER A 535 23.71 4.94 -19.91
N ASN A 536 24.79 4.20 -20.19
CA ASN A 536 25.21 3.92 -21.56
C ASN A 536 25.05 2.46 -22.02
N LEU A 537 24.76 1.53 -21.10
CA LEU A 537 24.67 0.10 -21.41
C LEU A 537 23.70 -0.19 -22.58
N ASP A 538 22.53 0.43 -22.54
CA ASP A 538 21.52 0.27 -23.59
C ASP A 538 22.01 0.74 -24.96
N GLY A 539 22.75 1.85 -25.01
CA GLY A 539 23.33 2.37 -26.24
C GLY A 539 24.47 1.48 -26.78
N LEU A 540 25.20 0.80 -25.89
CA LEU A 540 26.21 -0.19 -26.28
C LEU A 540 25.55 -1.46 -26.84
N LEU A 541 24.54 -2.02 -26.15
CA LEU A 541 23.83 -3.22 -26.59
C LEU A 541 23.10 -3.03 -27.92
N ALA A 542 22.58 -1.82 -28.19
CA ALA A 542 21.91 -1.49 -29.46
C ALA A 542 22.80 -1.61 -30.71
N ARG A 543 24.11 -1.78 -30.55
CA ARG A 543 25.06 -2.01 -31.66
C ARG A 543 25.13 -3.47 -32.12
N TYR A 544 24.49 -4.38 -31.40
CA TYR A 544 24.57 -5.83 -31.66
C TYR A 544 23.23 -6.40 -32.09
N GLN A 545 23.27 -7.59 -32.69
CA GLN A 545 22.09 -8.39 -33.00
C GLN A 545 21.87 -9.48 -31.94
N PRO A 546 20.63 -9.95 -31.74
CA PRO A 546 20.36 -11.15 -30.95
C PRO A 546 21.24 -12.33 -31.36
N GLY A 547 21.80 -13.04 -30.38
CA GLY A 547 22.72 -14.16 -30.58
C GLY A 547 24.19 -13.78 -30.79
N ALA A 548 24.52 -12.49 -30.91
CA ALA A 548 25.91 -12.02 -30.91
C ALA A 548 26.61 -12.42 -29.61
N LYS A 549 27.91 -12.72 -29.70
CA LYS A 549 28.77 -12.99 -28.54
C LYS A 549 29.59 -11.74 -28.25
N VAL A 550 29.49 -11.25 -27.02
CA VAL A 550 30.24 -10.07 -26.54
C VAL A 550 31.04 -10.44 -25.31
N GLU A 551 32.25 -9.90 -25.18
CA GLU A 551 33.05 -10.02 -23.97
C GLU A 551 32.60 -8.99 -22.94
N VAL A 552 32.26 -9.47 -21.74
CA VAL A 552 31.85 -8.63 -20.61
C VAL A 552 32.89 -8.74 -19.51
N HIS A 553 33.33 -7.56 -19.06
CA HIS A 553 34.14 -7.41 -17.86
C HIS A 553 33.26 -6.89 -16.73
N ALA A 554 33.30 -7.57 -15.59
CA ALA A 554 32.56 -7.17 -14.40
C ALA A 554 33.37 -7.45 -13.14
N PHE A 555 33.28 -6.56 -12.15
CA PHE A 555 33.77 -6.86 -10.81
C PHE A 555 32.72 -7.59 -10.01
N ARG A 556 33.11 -8.73 -9.42
CA ARG A 556 32.37 -9.34 -8.33
C ARG A 556 33.13 -9.08 -7.05
N ARG A 557 32.60 -8.19 -6.21
CA ARG A 557 33.36 -7.60 -5.09
C ARG A 557 34.63 -6.95 -5.67
N ASP A 558 35.81 -7.45 -5.34
CA ASP A 558 37.12 -6.97 -5.77
C ASP A 558 37.78 -7.83 -6.87
N GLU A 559 37.11 -8.89 -7.32
CA GLU A 559 37.63 -9.82 -8.33
C GLU A 559 37.11 -9.46 -9.73
N LEU A 560 38.03 -9.16 -10.65
CA LEU A 560 37.70 -8.96 -12.06
C LEU A 560 37.29 -10.29 -12.70
N ARG A 561 36.11 -10.31 -13.30
CA ARG A 561 35.61 -11.41 -14.11
C ARG A 561 35.55 -10.99 -15.57
N THR A 562 36.03 -11.87 -16.44
CA THR A 562 35.88 -11.76 -17.89
C THR A 562 35.08 -12.96 -18.37
N THR A 563 33.98 -12.72 -19.08
CA THR A 563 33.10 -13.78 -19.58
C THR A 563 32.58 -13.44 -20.97
N GLN A 564 32.30 -14.45 -21.78
CA GLN A 564 31.58 -14.27 -23.04
C GLN A 564 30.08 -14.44 -22.82
N VAL A 565 29.31 -13.43 -23.22
CA VAL A 565 27.86 -13.43 -23.16
C VAL A 565 27.30 -13.58 -24.57
N LYS A 566 26.46 -14.61 -24.79
CA LYS A 566 25.62 -14.70 -25.99
C LYS A 566 24.32 -13.95 -25.72
N LEU A 567 24.13 -12.81 -26.38
CA LEU A 567 22.98 -11.94 -26.12
C LEU A 567 21.65 -12.58 -26.52
N ASP A 568 20.62 -12.38 -25.70
CA ASP A 568 19.26 -12.85 -26.00
C ASP A 568 18.52 -11.86 -26.91
N GLY A 569 17.37 -12.30 -27.43
CA GLY A 569 16.45 -11.41 -28.16
C GLY A 569 15.88 -10.29 -27.28
N PRO A 570 15.20 -9.30 -27.87
CA PRO A 570 14.63 -8.19 -27.13
C PRO A 570 13.63 -8.65 -26.05
N GLU A 571 13.68 -8.02 -24.88
CA GLU A 571 12.68 -8.26 -23.84
C GLU A 571 11.32 -7.65 -24.21
N VAL A 572 10.25 -8.37 -23.91
CA VAL A 572 8.89 -7.81 -23.97
C VAL A 572 8.65 -7.01 -22.70
N ALA A 573 8.87 -5.70 -22.76
CA ALA A 573 8.72 -4.86 -21.59
C ALA A 573 7.26 -4.51 -21.27
N ARG A 574 6.40 -4.54 -22.29
CA ARG A 574 5.01 -4.11 -22.23
C ARG A 574 4.19 -4.87 -23.26
N TYR A 575 2.90 -4.99 -23.00
CA TYR A 575 1.92 -5.44 -23.99
C TYR A 575 1.08 -4.25 -24.46
N LYS A 576 0.83 -4.19 -25.76
CA LYS A 576 -0.12 -3.23 -26.35
C LYS A 576 -1.49 -3.87 -26.41
N LEU A 577 -2.46 -3.21 -25.77
CA LEU A 577 -3.88 -3.56 -25.87
C LEU A 577 -4.54 -2.61 -26.85
N THR A 578 -5.27 -3.15 -27.83
CA THR A 578 -5.92 -2.36 -28.88
C THR A 578 -7.40 -2.69 -28.94
N ALA A 579 -8.25 -1.69 -28.79
CA ALA A 579 -9.69 -1.86 -28.99
C ALA A 579 -10.04 -2.00 -30.48
N SER A 580 -10.96 -2.91 -30.77
CA SER A 580 -11.58 -3.13 -32.06
C SER A 580 -13.08 -2.90 -31.96
N ASP A 581 -13.60 -2.05 -32.84
CA ASP A 581 -15.03 -1.74 -32.94
C ASP A 581 -15.76 -2.52 -34.02
N LYS A 582 -15.07 -3.47 -34.66
CA LYS A 582 -15.61 -4.29 -35.76
C LYS A 582 -16.85 -5.10 -35.35
N ARG A 583 -16.96 -5.47 -34.06
CA ARG A 583 -18.10 -6.23 -33.51
C ARG A 583 -18.87 -5.36 -32.52
N PRO A 584 -20.10 -4.90 -32.85
CA PRO A 584 -20.89 -4.03 -31.97
C PRO A 584 -21.16 -4.62 -30.59
N ALA A 585 -21.39 -5.93 -30.49
CA ALA A 585 -21.59 -6.62 -29.22
C ALA A 585 -20.34 -6.56 -28.32
N ALA A 586 -19.15 -6.71 -28.91
CA ALA A 586 -17.87 -6.68 -28.20
C ALA A 586 -17.56 -5.25 -27.71
N ARG A 587 -17.79 -4.24 -28.56
CA ARG A 587 -17.72 -2.83 -28.17
C ARG A 587 -18.64 -2.52 -26.98
N LYS A 588 -19.90 -2.94 -27.04
CA LYS A 588 -20.88 -2.72 -25.96
C LYS A 588 -20.46 -3.42 -24.66
N ALA A 589 -19.89 -4.62 -24.74
CA ALA A 589 -19.36 -5.33 -23.57
C ALA A 589 -18.20 -4.56 -22.94
N ARG A 590 -17.28 -4.03 -23.76
CA ARG A 590 -16.17 -3.19 -23.29
C ARG A 590 -16.63 -1.88 -22.66
N GLU A 591 -17.59 -1.18 -23.29
CA GLU A 591 -18.19 0.03 -22.72
C GLU A 591 -18.82 -0.25 -21.35
N ARG A 592 -19.49 -1.40 -21.17
CA ARG A 592 -20.03 -1.82 -19.85
C ARG A 592 -18.97 -2.21 -18.83
N TRP A 593 -17.81 -2.68 -19.29
CA TRP A 593 -16.68 -3.00 -18.42
C TRP A 593 -16.03 -1.72 -17.88
N LEU A 594 -15.83 -0.73 -18.75
CA LEU A 594 -15.11 0.51 -18.46
C LEU A 594 -16.01 1.66 -17.97
N ALA A 595 -17.32 1.48 -17.92
CA ALA A 595 -18.26 2.45 -17.34
C ALA A 595 -18.53 2.18 -15.85
N SER A 596 -18.83 3.24 -15.10
CA SER A 596 -19.26 3.20 -13.69
C SER A 596 -20.63 2.58 -13.49
#